data_AF-A0A8S3D8E1-F1
#
_entry.id   AF-A0A8S3D8E1-F1
#
_cell.length_a   1.000
_cell.length_b   1.000
_cell.length_c   1.000
_cell.angle_alpha   90.00
_cell.angle_beta   90.00
_cell.angle_gamma   90.00
#
_symmetry.space_group_name_H-M   'P 1'
#
loop_
_entity.id
_entity.type
_entity.pdbx_description
1 polymer ?
#
loop_
_entity_poly.entity_id
_entity_poly.type
_entity_poly.pdbx_seq_one_letter_code
_entity_poly.pdbx_strand_id
1 'polypeptide(L)' 'MGFAETMKSIVSNLPKERQTMLFSATQTKSIRELALVSLEKPVYISVHEKSNTST' A
#
# COMPACT_ATOMS: atom_id res chain seq x y z
N MET A 1 -3.17 -12.09 -13.62
CA MET A 1 -2.65 -10.90 -14.32
C MET A 1 -3.83 -9.97 -14.57
N GLY A 2 -3.73 -8.68 -14.20
CA GLY A 2 -4.83 -7.69 -14.37
C GLY A 2 -5.16 -6.85 -13.15
N PHE A 3 -4.87 -7.33 -11.92
CA PHE A 3 -5.21 -6.62 -10.69
C PHE A 3 -4.59 -5.21 -10.57
N ALA A 4 -3.33 -5.05 -10.99
CA ALA A 4 -2.65 -3.76 -10.93
C ALA A 4 -3.29 -2.72 -11.87
N GLU A 5 -3.70 -3.13 -13.07
CA GLU A 5 -4.41 -2.26 -14.01
C GLU A 5 -5.80 -1.89 -13.48
N THR A 6 -6.53 -2.86 -12.93
CA THR A 6 -7.82 -2.59 -12.28
C THR A 6 -7.67 -1.58 -11.13
N MET A 7 -6.66 -1.75 -10.28
CA MET A 7 -6.38 -0.81 -9.18
C MET A 7 -6.02 0.58 -9.69
N LYS A 8 -5.21 0.67 -10.75
CA LYS A 8 -4.84 1.95 -11.37
C LYS A 8 -6.07 2.69 -11.91
N SER A 9 -6.97 1.97 -12.57
CA SER A 9 -8.24 2.52 -13.08
C SER A 9 -9.17 2.96 -11.95
N ILE A 10 -9.25 2.22 -10.84
CA ILE A 10 -10.03 2.65 -9.66
C ILE A 10 -9.44 3.94 -9.11
N VAL A 11 -8.14 3.96 -8.84
CA VAL A 11 -7.44 5.11 -8.24
C VAL A 11 -7.52 6.36 -9.12
N SER A 12 -7.48 6.22 -10.45
CA SER A 12 -7.60 7.37 -11.36
C SER A 12 -8.98 8.02 -11.37
N ASN A 13 -10.02 7.31 -10.94
CA ASN A 13 -11.39 7.83 -10.84
C ASN A 13 -11.72 8.36 -9.44
N LEU A 14 -10.80 8.28 -8.48
CA LEU A 14 -10.98 8.84 -7.15
C LEU A 14 -10.53 10.32 -7.10
N PRO A 15 -11.08 11.12 -6.18
CA PRO A 15 -10.59 12.47 -5.91
C PRO A 15 -9.07 12.47 -5.64
N LYS A 16 -8.41 13.55 -6.05
CA LYS A 16 -6.97 13.73 -5.84
C LYS A 16 -6.62 13.80 -4.36
N GLU A 17 -7.41 14.58 -3.61
CA GLU A 17 -7.29 14.69 -2.15
C GLU A 17 -8.05 13.54 -1.50
N ARG A 18 -7.32 12.56 -0.97
CA ARG A 18 -7.87 11.40 -0.28
C ARG A 18 -6.86 10.81 0.69
N GLN A 19 -7.35 10.21 1.77
CA GLN A 19 -6.53 9.35 2.61
C GLN A 19 -6.51 7.95 2.00
N THR A 20 -5.32 7.42 1.72
CA THR A 20 -5.15 6.07 1.20
C THR A 20 -4.30 5.25 2.18
N MET A 21 -4.74 4.03 2.48
CA MET A 21 -4.02 3.09 3.37
C MET A 21 -3.84 1.76 2.65
N LEU A 22 -2.66 1.16 2.78
CA LEU A 22 -2.33 -0.14 2.19
C LEU A 22 -1.88 -1.08 3.28
N PHE A 23 -2.56 -2.23 3.39
CA PHE A 23 -2.22 -3.30 4.32
C PHE A 23 -1.75 -4.52 3.54
N SER A 24 -0.63 -5.11 3.96
CA SER A 24 -0.12 -6.34 3.37
C SER A 24 0.52 -7.23 4.42
N ALA A 25 0.28 -8.54 4.30
CA ALA A 25 0.95 -9.56 5.09
C ALA A 25 2.40 -9.80 4.66
N THR A 26 2.72 -9.55 3.38
CA THR A 26 4.05 -9.80 2.81
C THR A 26 4.59 -8.59 2.05
N GLN A 27 5.90 -8.47 1.97
CA GLN A 27 6.56 -7.46 1.14
C GLN A 27 7.05 -8.08 -0.15
N THR A 28 6.25 -7.99 -1.20
CA THR A 28 6.67 -8.36 -2.56
C THR A 28 6.98 -7.11 -3.38
N LYS A 29 7.75 -7.26 -4.47
CA LYS A 29 8.03 -6.17 -5.41
C LYS A 29 6.74 -5.56 -5.98
N SER A 30 5.75 -6.39 -6.31
CA SER A 30 4.45 -5.93 -6.82
C SER A 30 3.67 -5.07 -5.83
N ILE A 31 3.74 -5.37 -4.52
CA ILE A 31 3.07 -4.57 -3.50
C ILE A 31 3.77 -3.21 -3.31
N ARG A 32 5.09 -3.16 -3.40
CA ARG A 32 5.84 -1.89 -3.38
C ARG A 32 5.47 -1.01 -4.58
N GLU A 33 5.37 -1.58 -5.77
CA GLU A 33 4.93 -0.86 -6.96
C GLU A 33 3.49 -0.34 -6.83
N LEU A 34 2.57 -1.14 -6.26
CA LEU A 34 1.19 -0.71 -5.99
C LEU A 34 1.14 0.46 -4.99
N ALA A 35 1.95 0.39 -3.94
CA ALA A 35 2.05 1.45 -2.93
C ALA A 35 2.47 2.78 -3.57
N LEU A 36 3.46 2.76 -4.48
CA LEU A 36 3.95 3.95 -5.18
C LEU A 36 2.90 4.61 -6.09
N VAL A 37 2.01 3.81 -6.69
CA VAL A 37 0.96 4.31 -7.60
C VAL A 37 -0.26 4.85 -6.83
N SER A 38 -0.51 4.34 -5.63
CA SER A 38 -1.74 4.64 -4.88
C SER A 38 -1.58 5.65 -3.75
N LEU A 39 -0.39 5.74 -3.15
CA LEU A 39 -0.12 6.54 -1.95
C LEU A 39 0.69 7.80 -2.26
N GLU A 40 0.37 8.90 -1.57
CA GLU A 40 1.15 10.12 -1.58
C GLU A 40 1.94 10.23 -0.26
N LYS A 41 3.27 10.28 -0.34
CA LYS A 41 4.20 10.36 0.81
C LYS A 41 3.85 9.38 1.96
N PRO A 42 3.76 8.06 1.70
CA PRO A 42 3.32 7.11 2.71
C PRO A 42 4.32 6.95 3.86
N VAL A 43 3.79 6.75 5.07
CA VAL A 43 4.56 6.26 6.21
C VAL A 43 4.51 4.74 6.19
N TYR A 44 5.67 4.10 6.11
CA TYR A 44 5.78 2.63 6.15
C TYR A 44 5.82 2.13 7.59
N ILE A 45 5.00 1.13 7.92
CA ILE A 45 4.93 0.52 9.26
C ILE A 45 5.04 -1.00 9.11
N SER A 46 5.99 -1.62 9.82
CA SER A 46 6.18 -3.08 9.88
C SER A 46 6.19 -3.57 11.32
N VAL A 47 5.46 -4.66 11.58
CA VAL A 47 5.38 -5.28 12.92
C VAL A 47 6.66 -6.06 13.26
N HIS A 48 7.38 -6.56 12.26
CA HIS A 48 8.63 -7.31 12.47
C HIS A 48 9.82 -6.45 12.94
N GLU A 49 9.77 -5.13 12.77
CA GLU A 49 10.82 -4.24 13.29
C GLU A 49 10.65 -3.93 14.79
N LYS A 50 9.51 -4.28 15.40
CA LYS A 50 9.17 -3.95 16.79
C LYS A 50 8.71 -5.15 17.62
N SER A 51 9.21 -6.35 17.35
CA SER A 51 8.99 -7.51 18.22
C SER A 51 9.81 -7.39 19.52
N ASN A 52 9.41 -6.48 20.40
CA ASN A 52 9.92 -6.34 21.76
C ASN A 52 8.81 -6.38 22.81
N THR A 53 7.61 -6.86 22.49
CA THR A 53 6.58 -7.16 23.49
C THR A 53 5.58 -8.16 22.96
N SER A 54 5.70 -9.41 23.41
CA SER A 54 4.57 -10.31 23.56
C SER A 54 4.28 -10.36 25.07
N THR A 55 3.12 -9.85 25.47
CA THR A 55 2.52 -10.08 26.79
C THR A 55 1.15 -10.70 26.59
#